data_AF-A0A1F7KFA4-F1
#
_entry.id   AF-A0A1F7KFA4-F1
#
_cell.length_a   1.000
_cell.length_b   1.000
_cell.length_c   1.000
_cell.angle_alpha   90.00
_cell.angle_beta   90.00
_cell.angle_gamma   90.00
#
_symmetry.space_group_name_H-M   'P 1'
#
loop_
_entity.id
_entity.type
_entity.pdbx_description
1 polymer ?
#
loop_
_entity_poly.entity_id
_entity_poly.type
_entity_poly.pdbx_seq_one_letter_code
_entity_poly.pdbx_strand_id
1 'polypeptide(L)'
;MSKTKSNYQFPQISRLMPARSIIKAYFYKILLVLLSLGVVFFILLNLVASLMQPQYLKALLKSPQDFKALKTVLLQNQNPQLDSYLKDYLQKIGDQDQIKQIEEQKRQSTQAINKLAQLLQEYPQYPDGHAYLAVLYYERRQCDKALELINQAILLDLGRSVFKDLKQVINQCLL
;
A
#
# COMPACT_ATOMS: atom_id res chain seq x y z
N MET A 1 22.12 -97.42 4.76
CA MET A 1 21.14 -96.59 5.51
C MET A 1 21.36 -95.13 5.18
N SER A 2 20.29 -94.48 4.70
CA SER A 2 20.25 -93.13 4.13
C SER A 2 20.34 -92.03 5.20
N LYS A 3 21.01 -90.91 4.88
CA LYS A 3 20.83 -89.61 5.55
C LYS A 3 20.66 -88.52 4.49
N THR A 4 19.42 -88.07 4.29
CA THR A 4 19.07 -86.88 3.51
C THR A 4 19.17 -85.64 4.41
N LYS A 5 19.95 -84.64 4.00
CA LYS A 5 19.98 -83.31 4.61
C LYS A 5 19.01 -82.40 3.83
N SER A 6 17.98 -81.89 4.49
CA SER A 6 17.10 -80.85 3.93
C SER A 6 17.81 -79.50 3.95
N ASN A 7 17.92 -78.86 2.79
CA ASN A 7 18.52 -77.55 2.62
C ASN A 7 17.40 -76.53 2.37
N TYR A 8 17.10 -75.67 3.35
CA TYR A 8 16.14 -74.58 3.20
C TYR A 8 16.89 -73.30 2.86
N GLN A 9 16.67 -72.77 1.64
CA GLN A 9 17.12 -71.44 1.22
C GLN A 9 16.04 -70.41 1.55
N PHE A 10 16.40 -69.38 2.33
CA PHE A 10 15.55 -68.22 2.58
C PHE A 10 15.50 -67.29 1.35
N PRO A 11 14.33 -66.68 1.05
CA PRO A 11 14.22 -65.72 -0.04
C PRO A 11 14.89 -64.38 0.30
N GLN A 12 15.61 -63.84 -0.68
CA GLN A 12 16.30 -62.55 -0.62
C GLN A 12 15.27 -61.41 -0.44
N ILE A 13 15.33 -60.71 0.70
CA ILE A 13 14.49 -59.53 0.94
C ILE A 13 15.11 -58.34 0.20
N SER A 14 14.35 -57.81 -0.76
CA SER A 14 14.69 -56.62 -1.55
C SER A 14 15.06 -55.44 -0.66
N ARG A 15 16.18 -54.78 -0.97
CA ARG A 15 16.74 -53.62 -0.24
C ARG A 15 15.67 -52.53 -0.01
N LEU A 16 15.26 -52.35 1.24
CA LEU A 16 14.48 -51.21 1.70
C LEU A 16 15.32 -49.94 1.55
N MET A 17 14.83 -48.95 0.77
CA MET A 17 15.46 -47.64 0.70
C MET A 17 15.47 -46.95 2.08
N PRO A 18 16.51 -46.18 2.42
CA PRO A 18 16.60 -45.53 3.73
C PRO A 18 15.52 -44.46 3.89
N ALA A 19 14.71 -44.54 4.95
CA ALA A 19 13.56 -43.66 5.22
C ALA A 19 13.85 -42.15 5.13
N ARG A 20 15.11 -41.73 5.34
CA ARG A 20 15.55 -40.33 5.22
C ARG A 20 15.45 -39.77 3.79
N SER A 21 15.57 -40.60 2.74
CA SER A 21 15.45 -40.12 1.36
C SER A 21 14.00 -39.85 0.97
N ILE A 22 13.07 -40.65 1.49
CA ILE A 22 11.63 -40.53 1.25
C ILE A 22 11.09 -39.24 1.87
N ILE A 23 11.45 -38.94 3.12
CA ILE A 23 11.01 -37.73 3.83
C ILE A 23 11.46 -36.45 3.10
N LYS A 24 12.69 -36.41 2.60
CA LYS A 24 13.19 -35.26 1.81
C LYS A 24 12.37 -35.06 0.53
N ALA A 25 12.04 -36.14 -0.18
CA ALA A 25 11.23 -36.05 -1.40
C ALA A 25 9.82 -35.50 -1.15
N TYR A 26 9.18 -35.91 -0.04
CA TYR A 26 7.87 -35.36 0.34
C TYR A 26 7.95 -33.89 0.77
N PHE A 27 9.02 -33.51 1.50
CA PHE A 27 9.24 -32.11 1.88
C PHE A 27 9.38 -31.19 0.67
N TYR A 28 10.17 -31.59 -0.34
CA TYR A 28 10.32 -30.79 -1.57
C TYR A 28 9.02 -30.69 -2.37
N LYS A 29 8.20 -31.74 -2.43
CA LYS A 29 6.90 -31.69 -3.11
C LYS A 29 5.92 -30.73 -2.42
N ILE A 30 5.84 -30.77 -1.08
CA ILE A 30 4.97 -29.87 -0.31
C ILE A 30 5.44 -28.42 -0.48
N LEU A 31 6.76 -28.18 -0.42
CA LEU A 31 7.34 -26.85 -0.63
C LEU A 31 7.01 -26.28 -2.02
N LEU A 32 7.05 -27.12 -3.06
CA LEU A 32 6.74 -26.70 -4.45
C LEU A 32 5.25 -26.37 -4.62
N VAL A 33 4.37 -27.13 -3.98
CA VAL A 33 2.92 -26.84 -3.96
C VAL A 33 2.64 -25.52 -3.24
N LEU A 34 3.27 -25.27 -2.08
CA LEU A 34 3.12 -24.01 -1.35
C LEU A 34 3.61 -22.79 -2.14
N LEU A 35 4.73 -22.93 -2.86
CA LEU A 35 5.23 -21.87 -3.74
C LEU A 35 4.26 -21.59 -4.90
N SER A 36 3.69 -22.62 -5.53
CA SER A 36 2.71 -22.45 -6.60
C SER A 36 1.41 -21.78 -6.12
N LEU A 37 0.93 -22.13 -4.92
CA LEU A 37 -0.23 -21.49 -4.30
C LEU A 37 0.02 -20.01 -4.00
N GLY A 38 1.22 -19.67 -3.53
CA GLY A 38 1.62 -18.28 -3.29
C GLY A 38 1.62 -17.44 -4.57
N VAL A 39 2.12 -17.99 -5.69
CA VAL A 39 2.12 -17.29 -6.98
C VAL A 39 0.69 -17.08 -7.48
N VAL A 40 -0.18 -18.08 -7.38
CA VAL A 40 -1.59 -17.97 -7.78
C VAL A 40 -2.32 -16.94 -6.92
N PHE A 41 -2.09 -16.93 -5.61
CA PHE A 41 -2.66 -15.93 -4.70
C PHE A 41 -2.18 -14.50 -5.02
N PHE A 42 -0.90 -14.34 -5.33
CA PHE A 42 -0.33 -13.05 -5.74
C PHE A 42 -0.91 -12.56 -7.06
N ILE A 43 -1.11 -13.44 -8.05
CA ILE A 43 -1.77 -13.12 -9.31
C ILE A 43 -3.24 -12.73 -9.08
N LEU A 44 -3.96 -13.46 -8.22
CA LEU A 44 -5.35 -13.14 -7.85
C LEU A 44 -5.46 -11.79 -7.16
N LEU A 45 -4.56 -11.47 -6.22
CA LEU A 45 -4.49 -10.16 -5.58
C LEU A 45 -4.28 -9.03 -6.60
N ASN A 46 -3.34 -9.21 -7.53
CA ASN A 46 -3.10 -8.24 -8.59
C ASN A 46 -4.30 -8.10 -9.56
N LEU A 47 -4.97 -9.20 -9.88
CA LEU A 47 -6.12 -9.22 -10.78
C LEU A 47 -7.34 -8.51 -10.15
N VAL A 48 -7.61 -8.74 -8.87
CA VAL A 48 -8.68 -8.06 -8.14
C VAL A 48 -8.40 -6.56 -8.02
N ALA A 49 -7.15 -6.17 -7.76
CA ALA A 49 -6.73 -4.77 -7.76
C ALA A 49 -6.98 -4.09 -9.12
N SER A 50 -6.74 -4.81 -10.22
CA SER A 50 -6.98 -4.32 -11.59
C SER A 50 -8.47 -4.23 -11.96
N LEU A 51 -9.35 -5.03 -11.34
CA LEU A 51 -10.78 -5.10 -11.66
C LEU A 51 -11.64 -4.10 -10.85
N MET A 52 -11.18 -3.66 -9.68
CA MET A 52 -11.95 -2.79 -8.79
C MET A 52 -12.00 -1.30 -9.21
N GLN A 53 -11.10 -0.83 -10.07
CA GLN A 53 -10.93 0.61 -10.31
C GLN A 53 -11.77 1.27 -11.44
N PRO A 54 -12.26 0.61 -12.51
CA PRO A 54 -12.81 1.35 -13.66
C PRO A 54 -14.33 1.62 -13.64
N GLN A 55 -15.14 0.94 -12.82
CA GLN A 55 -16.61 1.07 -12.91
C GLN A 55 -17.17 2.24 -12.08
N TYR A 56 -16.66 2.44 -10.87
CA TYR A 56 -17.05 3.56 -10.01
C TYR A 56 -16.65 4.93 -10.60
N LEU A 57 -15.46 5.00 -11.20
CA LEU A 57 -14.98 6.20 -11.89
C LEU A 57 -15.87 6.57 -13.08
N LYS A 58 -16.31 5.59 -13.90
CA LYS A 58 -17.19 5.87 -15.06
C LYS A 58 -18.54 6.51 -14.68
N ALA A 59 -19.08 6.19 -13.51
CA ALA A 59 -20.32 6.80 -13.02
C ALA A 59 -20.12 8.24 -12.54
N LEU A 60 -18.94 8.53 -11.98
CA LEU A 60 -18.46 9.86 -11.54
C LEU A 60 -17.92 10.74 -12.67
N LEU A 61 -18.05 10.35 -13.94
CA LEU A 61 -17.47 11.04 -15.11
C LEU A 61 -18.53 11.50 -16.13
N LYS A 62 -19.81 11.51 -15.74
CA LYS A 62 -20.95 11.78 -16.64
C LYS A 62 -21.49 13.22 -16.52
N SER A 63 -21.01 14.03 -15.59
CA SER A 63 -21.56 15.36 -15.29
C SER A 63 -20.48 16.46 -15.22
N PRO A 64 -20.78 17.70 -15.62
CA PRO A 64 -19.86 18.83 -15.51
C PRO A 64 -19.56 19.26 -14.06
N GLN A 65 -20.27 18.73 -13.05
CA GLN A 65 -19.93 18.93 -11.63
C GLN A 65 -18.75 18.03 -11.18
N ASP A 66 -18.34 17.08 -12.01
CA ASP A 66 -17.33 16.07 -11.70
C ASP A 66 -15.92 16.65 -11.66
N PHE A 67 -15.64 17.79 -12.33
CA PHE A 67 -14.29 18.37 -12.33
C PHE A 67 -13.82 18.76 -10.94
N LYS A 68 -14.68 19.35 -10.10
CA LYS A 68 -14.30 19.72 -8.73
C LYS A 68 -13.95 18.49 -7.90
N ALA A 69 -14.71 17.40 -8.07
CA ALA A 69 -14.46 16.12 -7.43
C ALA A 69 -13.16 15.49 -7.96
N LEU A 70 -12.94 15.50 -9.27
CA LEU A 70 -11.71 15.02 -9.90
C LEU A 70 -10.48 15.80 -9.46
N LYS A 71 -10.57 17.13 -9.38
CA LYS A 71 -9.52 18.00 -8.84
C LYS A 71 -9.21 17.63 -7.40
N THR A 72 -10.23 17.43 -6.56
CA THR A 72 -9.99 17.02 -5.16
C THR A 72 -9.35 15.65 -5.09
N VAL A 73 -9.88 14.67 -5.83
CA VAL A 73 -9.30 13.32 -5.90
C VAL A 73 -7.85 13.37 -6.38
N LEU A 74 -7.55 14.13 -7.43
CA LEU A 74 -6.19 14.31 -7.93
C LEU A 74 -5.30 14.91 -6.85
N LEU A 75 -5.63 16.07 -6.29
CA LEU A 75 -4.80 16.75 -5.29
C LEU A 75 -4.54 15.89 -4.04
N GLN A 76 -5.51 15.09 -3.64
CA GLN A 76 -5.43 14.25 -2.44
C GLN A 76 -4.72 12.92 -2.70
N ASN A 77 -4.79 12.37 -3.92
CA ASN A 77 -4.32 11.04 -4.23
C ASN A 77 -2.87 11.03 -4.71
N GLN A 78 -2.11 10.02 -4.28
CA GLN A 78 -0.71 9.80 -4.63
C GLN A 78 -0.50 8.61 -5.56
N ASN A 79 -1.58 8.03 -6.10
CA ASN A 79 -1.53 6.91 -7.03
C ASN A 79 -1.13 7.43 -8.42
N PRO A 80 0.09 7.10 -8.90
CA PRO A 80 0.58 7.59 -10.19
C PRO A 80 -0.21 7.02 -11.38
N GLN A 81 -0.80 5.83 -11.24
CA GLN A 81 -1.64 5.23 -12.28
C GLN A 81 -2.96 5.99 -12.42
N LEU A 82 -3.58 6.34 -11.30
CA LEU A 82 -4.81 7.14 -11.30
C LEU A 82 -4.55 8.55 -11.83
N ASP A 83 -3.43 9.17 -11.43
CA ASP A 83 -2.99 10.45 -11.96
C ASP A 83 -2.83 10.40 -13.49
N SER A 84 -2.18 9.36 -14.01
CA SER A 84 -2.01 9.18 -15.46
C SER A 84 -3.35 8.99 -16.17
N TYR A 85 -4.25 8.19 -15.60
CA TYR A 85 -5.58 7.94 -16.19
C TYR A 85 -6.44 9.21 -16.23
N LEU A 86 -6.48 9.94 -15.11
CA LEU A 86 -7.26 11.17 -15.00
C LEU A 86 -6.68 12.29 -15.86
N LYS A 87 -5.35 12.38 -16.03
CA LYS A 87 -4.74 13.31 -17.00
C LYS A 87 -5.14 13.00 -18.44
N ASP A 88 -5.07 11.74 -18.85
CA ASP A 88 -5.51 11.33 -20.20
C ASP A 88 -7.00 11.65 -20.43
N TYR A 89 -7.84 11.43 -19.41
CA TYR A 89 -9.25 11.81 -19.46
C TYR A 89 -9.45 13.33 -19.54
N LEU A 90 -8.80 14.12 -18.67
CA LEU A 90 -8.89 15.59 -18.67
C LEU A 90 -8.36 16.20 -19.99
N GLN A 91 -7.35 15.57 -20.58
CA GLN A 91 -6.78 15.96 -21.86
C GLN A 91 -7.77 15.72 -23.01
N LYS A 92 -8.53 14.61 -22.97
CA LYS A 92 -9.57 14.29 -23.97
C LYS A 92 -10.75 15.24 -23.94
N ILE A 93 -11.12 15.78 -22.76
CA ILE A 93 -12.21 16.76 -22.63
C ILE A 93 -11.78 18.20 -22.94
N GLY A 94 -10.49 18.43 -23.25
CA GLY A 94 -9.99 19.72 -23.74
C GLY A 94 -9.61 20.75 -22.67
N ASP A 95 -9.54 20.36 -21.39
CA ASP A 95 -9.36 21.30 -20.27
C ASP A 95 -7.89 21.42 -19.81
N GLN A 96 -7.02 21.83 -20.73
CA GLN A 96 -5.57 21.86 -20.53
C GLN A 96 -5.13 22.83 -19.42
N ASP A 97 -5.80 23.96 -19.26
CA ASP A 97 -5.45 24.97 -18.27
C ASP A 97 -5.71 24.47 -16.84
N GLN A 98 -6.79 23.72 -16.65
CA GLN A 98 -7.11 23.10 -15.37
C GLN A 98 -6.13 21.99 -14.99
N ILE A 99 -5.65 21.19 -15.96
CA ILE A 99 -4.60 20.20 -15.73
C ILE A 99 -3.32 20.89 -15.22
N LYS A 100 -2.88 21.95 -15.89
CA LYS A 100 -1.69 22.72 -15.48
C LYS A 100 -1.85 23.26 -14.06
N GLN A 101 -3.01 23.84 -13.73
CA GLN A 101 -3.26 24.35 -12.39
C GLN A 101 -3.20 23.24 -11.32
N ILE A 102 -3.74 22.06 -11.60
CA ILE A 102 -3.69 20.91 -10.68
C ILE A 102 -2.24 20.44 -10.47
N GLU A 103 -1.46 20.35 -11.54
CA GLU A 103 -0.05 19.94 -11.46
C GLU A 103 0.80 20.95 -10.68
N GLU A 104 0.58 22.24 -10.92
CA GLU A 104 1.24 23.31 -10.18
C GLU A 104 0.89 23.24 -8.70
N GLN A 105 -0.39 23.06 -8.37
CA GLN A 105 -0.83 22.94 -6.98
C GLN A 105 -0.24 21.70 -6.30
N LYS A 106 -0.18 20.55 -6.99
CA LYS A 106 0.53 19.35 -6.48
C LYS A 106 2.01 19.63 -6.24
N ARG A 107 2.68 20.28 -7.18
CA ARG A 107 4.10 20.62 -7.09
C ARG A 107 4.35 21.55 -5.91
N GLN A 108 3.55 22.60 -5.75
CA GLN A 108 3.65 23.56 -4.65
C GLN A 108 3.43 22.87 -3.30
N SER A 109 2.41 22.02 -3.18
CA SER A 109 2.15 21.22 -1.98
C SER A 109 3.35 20.32 -1.63
N THR A 110 4.00 19.68 -2.62
CA THR A 110 5.19 18.84 -2.37
C THR A 110 6.38 19.69 -1.92
N GLN A 111 6.57 20.86 -2.53
CA GLN A 111 7.63 21.78 -2.14
C GLN A 111 7.41 22.31 -0.72
N ALA A 112 6.17 22.61 -0.32
CA ALA A 112 5.84 23.05 1.02
C ALA A 112 6.17 21.98 2.07
N ILE A 113 5.80 20.73 1.80
CA ILE A 113 6.16 19.58 2.65
C ILE A 113 7.68 19.48 2.82
N ASN A 114 8.44 19.57 1.72
CA ASN A 114 9.89 19.45 1.78
C ASN A 114 10.54 20.59 2.58
N LYS A 115 10.09 21.83 2.38
CA LYS A 115 10.61 22.99 3.11
C LYS A 115 10.30 22.90 4.60
N LEU A 116 9.09 22.50 4.97
CA LEU A 116 8.72 22.30 6.38
C LEU A 116 9.48 21.13 7.01
N ALA A 117 9.70 20.04 6.26
CA ALA A 117 10.51 18.93 6.74
C ALA A 117 11.96 19.36 7.01
N GLN A 118 12.57 20.17 6.13
CA GLN A 118 13.90 20.74 6.35
C GLN A 118 13.91 21.70 7.55
N LEU A 119 12.91 22.58 7.66
CA LEU A 119 12.77 23.47 8.81
C LEU A 119 12.72 22.70 10.13
N LEU A 120 12.00 21.59 10.17
CA LEU A 120 11.88 20.76 11.37
C LEU A 120 13.14 19.93 11.67
N GLN A 121 14.05 19.76 10.71
CA GLN A 121 15.38 19.21 10.98
C GLN A 121 16.24 20.23 11.76
N GLU A 122 16.15 21.51 11.39
CA GLU A 122 16.88 22.59 12.06
C GLU A 122 16.22 23.00 13.39
N TYR A 123 14.89 22.99 13.43
CA TYR A 123 14.07 23.43 14.56
C TYR A 123 13.06 22.35 14.96
N PRO A 124 13.51 21.23 15.55
CA PRO A 124 12.66 20.08 15.88
C PRO A 124 11.62 20.40 16.96
N GLN A 125 11.83 21.44 17.76
CA GLN A 125 10.93 21.88 18.83
C GLN A 125 9.97 22.98 18.37
N TYR A 126 9.76 23.15 17.06
CA TYR A 126 8.83 24.15 16.53
C TYR A 126 7.42 23.58 16.40
N PRO A 127 6.50 23.80 17.37
CA PRO A 127 5.19 23.15 17.39
C PRO A 127 4.34 23.52 16.18
N ASP A 128 4.41 24.77 15.73
CA ASP A 128 3.69 25.25 14.56
C ASP A 128 4.17 24.55 13.28
N GLY A 129 5.48 24.31 13.15
CA GLY A 129 6.03 23.57 12.01
C GLY A 129 5.45 22.16 11.89
N HIS A 130 5.36 21.45 13.02
CA HIS A 130 4.73 20.13 13.10
C HIS A 130 3.25 20.19 12.75
N ALA A 131 2.51 21.17 13.28
CA ALA A 131 1.08 21.35 12.97
C ALA A 131 0.84 21.69 11.49
N TYR A 132 1.63 22.59 10.89
CA TYR A 132 1.51 22.92 9.47
C TYR A 132 1.84 21.72 8.58
N LEU A 133 2.86 20.94 8.93
CA LEU A 133 3.19 19.73 8.20
C LEU A 133 2.08 18.67 8.34
N ALA A 134 1.45 18.56 9.52
CA ALA A 134 0.29 17.72 9.75
C ALA A 134 -0.89 18.09 8.84
N VAL A 135 -1.19 19.38 8.69
CA VAL A 135 -2.24 19.87 7.78
C VAL A 135 -1.96 19.45 6.34
N LEU A 136 -0.73 19.64 5.85
CA LEU A 136 -0.37 19.25 4.48
C LEU A 136 -0.49 17.74 4.24
N TYR A 137 -0.16 16.92 5.24
CA TYR A 137 -0.35 15.47 5.15
C TYR A 137 -1.82 15.07 5.24
N TYR A 138 -2.62 15.75 6.06
CA TYR A 138 -4.07 15.56 6.14
C TYR A 138 -4.76 15.88 4.81
N GLU A 139 -4.37 17.00 4.17
CA GLU A 139 -4.85 17.36 2.83
C GLU A 139 -4.49 16.31 1.77
N ARG A 140 -3.43 15.52 1.98
CA ARG A 140 -3.04 14.39 1.12
C ARG A 140 -3.60 13.04 1.56
N ARG A 141 -4.60 13.05 2.47
CA ARG A 141 -5.20 11.84 3.07
C ARG A 141 -4.17 10.91 3.74
N GLN A 142 -2.99 11.42 4.08
CA GLN A 142 -1.98 10.69 4.85
C GLN A 142 -2.24 10.87 6.34
N CYS A 143 -3.39 10.38 6.78
CA CYS A 143 -3.94 10.73 8.08
C CYS A 143 -3.13 10.14 9.24
N ASP A 144 -2.47 8.99 9.04
CA ASP A 144 -1.51 8.44 10.02
C ASP A 144 -0.34 9.40 10.27
N LYS A 145 0.30 9.91 9.21
CA LYS A 145 1.42 10.86 9.32
C LYS A 145 0.97 12.19 9.89
N ALA A 146 -0.21 12.67 9.46
CA ALA A 146 -0.79 13.88 10.01
C ALA A 146 -1.03 13.74 11.53
N LEU A 147 -1.50 12.57 11.96
CA LEU A 147 -1.76 12.27 13.36
C LEU A 147 -0.48 12.19 14.19
N GLU A 148 0.59 11.60 13.65
CA GLU A 148 1.90 11.59 14.29
C GLU A 148 2.41 13.01 14.55
N LEU A 149 2.39 13.85 13.51
CA LEU A 149 2.89 15.23 13.58
C LEU A 149 2.05 16.12 14.49
N ILE A 150 0.71 16.00 14.46
CA ILE A 150 -0.12 16.80 15.36
C ILE A 150 0.07 16.38 16.82
N ASN A 151 0.34 15.09 17.09
CA ASN A 151 0.71 14.64 18.43
C ASN A 151 2.03 15.26 18.89
N GLN A 152 3.03 15.36 18.01
CA GLN A 152 4.29 16.05 18.32
C GLN A 152 4.06 17.54 18.62
N ALA A 153 3.23 18.23 17.83
CA ALA A 153 2.88 19.63 18.11
C ALA A 153 2.21 19.81 19.48
N ILE A 154 1.27 18.92 19.86
CA ILE A 154 0.61 18.94 21.17
C ILE A 154 1.60 18.67 22.31
N LEU A 155 2.55 17.76 22.13
CA LEU A 155 3.57 17.47 23.15
C LEU A 155 4.48 18.68 23.40
N LEU A 156 4.79 19.44 22.36
CA LEU A 156 5.62 20.64 22.44
C LEU A 156 4.86 21.84 23.03
N ASP A 157 3.54 21.93 22.81
CA ASP A 157 2.68 22.97 23.40
C ASP A 157 1.30 22.40 23.79
N LEU A 158 1.22 21.94 25.02
CA LEU A 158 0.04 21.28 25.61
C LEU A 158 -1.14 22.24 25.84
N GLY A 159 -0.86 23.54 25.92
CA GLY A 159 -1.83 24.59 26.25
C GLY A 159 -2.68 25.02 25.06
N ARG A 160 -2.22 24.72 23.83
CA ARG A 160 -2.87 25.19 22.61
C ARG A 160 -4.06 24.31 22.24
N SER A 161 -5.27 24.82 22.48
CA SER A 161 -6.52 24.15 22.10
C SER A 161 -6.60 23.86 20.61
N VAL A 162 -6.10 24.77 19.76
CA VAL A 162 -6.12 24.64 18.30
C VAL A 162 -5.50 23.33 17.81
N PHE A 163 -4.43 22.83 18.46
CA PHE A 163 -3.83 21.56 18.07
C PHE A 163 -4.70 20.35 18.43
N LYS A 164 -5.44 20.42 19.54
CA LYS A 164 -6.39 19.39 19.96
C LYS A 164 -7.58 19.34 19.00
N ASP A 165 -8.07 20.50 18.58
CA ASP A 165 -9.16 20.62 17.60
C ASP A 165 -8.72 20.04 16.25
N LEU A 166 -7.52 20.39 15.79
CA LEU A 166 -6.96 19.84 14.55
C LEU A 166 -6.78 18.30 14.64
N LYS A 167 -6.34 17.78 15.78
CA LYS A 167 -6.26 16.33 16.01
C LYS A 167 -7.63 15.64 15.90
N GLN A 168 -8.70 16.26 16.39
CA GLN A 168 -10.05 15.70 16.25
C GLN A 168 -10.46 15.62 14.77
N VAL A 169 -10.17 16.66 13.99
CA VAL A 169 -10.44 16.67 12.54
C VAL A 169 -9.63 15.57 11.83
N ILE A 170 -8.34 15.42 12.16
CA ILE A 170 -7.49 14.38 11.57
C ILE A 170 -8.00 12.97 11.92
N ASN A 171 -8.47 12.75 13.15
CA ASN A 171 -9.04 11.46 13.56
C ASN A 171 -10.26 11.06 12.73
N GLN A 172 -11.08 12.02 12.29
CA GLN A 172 -12.25 11.74 11.45
C GLN A 172 -11.87 11.24 10.05
N CYS A 173 -10.62 11.40 9.62
CA CYS A 173 -10.14 10.85 8.35
C CYS A 173 -9.84 9.35 8.41
N LEU A 174 -9.69 8.78 9.61
CA LEU A 174 -9.43 7.34 9.81
C LEU A 174 -10.71 6.50 9.97
N LEU A 175 -11.88 7.16 10.02
CA LEU A 175 -13.21 6.55 10.14
C LEU A 175 -13.87 6.40 8.76
#